data_AF-A0A4Q7MNS5-F1
#
_entry.id   AF-A0A4Q7MNS5-F1
#
_cell.length_a   1.000
_cell.length_b   1.000
_cell.length_c   1.000
_cell.angle_alpha   90.00
_cell.angle_beta   90.00
_cell.angle_gamma   90.00
#
_symmetry.space_group_name_H-M   'P 1'
#
loop_
_entity.id
_entity.type
_entity.pdbx_description
1 polymer ?
#
loop_
_entity_poly.entity_id
_entity_poly.type
_entity_poly.pdbx_seq_one_letter_code
_entity_poly.pdbx_strand_id
1 'polypeptide(L)'
;MKYDETTRMTEARLQEARQLGLKLALLRKALGVTQAHAAERAGVSRSTAVLIESGDASRTLAQILRYLEVLAPGYSLLALLTDDIPAVKNFREHVIPARVRNTGPTHIHTSHVSLKRGEVPGRFDALKNRTREEAEAERLRLAKTVAKEKKLSDYDF
;
A
#
# COMPACT_ATOMS: atom_id res chain seq x y z
N MET A 1 -20.47 -24.78 6.57
CA MET A 1 -20.82 -23.39 6.90
C MET A 1 -19.56 -22.54 6.73
N LYS A 2 -19.62 -21.37 6.10
CA LYS A 2 -18.46 -20.47 5.97
C LYS A 2 -18.39 -19.60 7.24
N TYR A 3 -17.32 -19.73 8.01
CA TYR A 3 -17.10 -18.88 9.19
C TYR A 3 -16.26 -17.67 8.81
N ASP A 4 -16.48 -16.57 9.52
CA ASP A 4 -15.57 -15.43 9.45
C ASP A 4 -14.38 -15.70 10.38
N GLU A 5 -13.27 -16.12 9.79
CA GLU A 5 -12.04 -16.42 10.52
C GLU A 5 -11.49 -15.18 11.25
N THR A 6 -11.77 -13.97 10.75
CA THR A 6 -11.25 -12.74 11.38
C THR A 6 -11.84 -12.50 12.76
N THR A 7 -13.10 -12.88 12.97
CA THR A 7 -13.79 -12.74 14.27
C THR A 7 -13.38 -13.84 15.26
N ARG A 8 -12.82 -14.94 14.76
CA ARG A 8 -12.46 -16.13 15.57
C ARG A 8 -10.99 -16.16 15.98
N MET A 9 -10.17 -15.25 15.45
CA MET A 9 -8.75 -15.19 15.71
C MET A 9 -8.39 -14.04 16.64
N THR A 10 -7.31 -14.20 17.40
CA THR A 10 -6.73 -13.08 18.15
C THR A 10 -6.05 -12.12 17.18
N GLU A 11 -5.95 -10.85 17.57
CA GLU A 11 -5.29 -9.83 16.75
C GLU A 11 -3.84 -10.18 16.42
N ALA A 12 -3.12 -10.83 17.35
CA ALA A 12 -1.76 -11.31 17.11
C ALA A 12 -1.68 -12.32 15.96
N ARG A 13 -2.63 -13.26 15.88
CA ARG A 13 -2.67 -14.24 14.79
C ARG A 13 -3.08 -13.60 13.46
N LEU A 14 -3.93 -12.56 13.48
CA LEU A 14 -4.24 -11.76 12.29
C LEU A 14 -3.03 -10.96 11.81
N GLN A 15 -2.21 -10.44 12.72
CA GLN A 15 -0.95 -9.78 12.37
C GLN A 15 0.02 -10.76 11.70
N GLU A 16 0.16 -11.98 12.22
CA GLU A 16 0.99 -13.01 11.58
C GLU A 16 0.50 -13.38 10.18
N ALA A 17 -0.82 -13.50 9.98
CA ALA A 17 -1.39 -13.74 8.65
C ALA A 17 -1.05 -12.59 7.67
N ARG A 18 -1.17 -11.33 8.11
CA ARG A 18 -0.78 -10.16 7.33
C ARG A 18 0.72 -10.15 7.01
N GLN A 19 1.57 -10.50 7.97
CA GLN A 19 3.02 -10.60 7.76
C GLN A 19 3.37 -11.68 6.72
N LEU A 20 2.71 -12.83 6.77
CA LEU A 20 2.86 -13.88 5.77
C LEU A 20 2.47 -13.39 4.37
N GLY A 21 1.31 -12.74 4.24
CA GLY A 21 0.87 -12.14 2.97
C GLY A 21 1.88 -11.13 2.42
N LEU A 22 2.40 -10.25 3.28
CA LEU A 22 3.43 -9.27 2.91
C LEU A 22 4.72 -9.95 2.43
N LYS A 23 5.17 -11.02 3.09
CA LYS A 23 6.35 -11.79 2.65
C LYS A 23 6.17 -12.40 1.27
N LEU A 24 4.99 -12.98 0.97
CA LEU A 24 4.66 -13.48 -0.37
C LEU A 24 4.63 -12.36 -1.41
N ALA A 25 4.04 -11.21 -1.06
CA ALA A 25 3.98 -10.06 -1.94
C ALA A 25 5.37 -9.49 -2.24
N LEU A 26 6.26 -9.45 -1.23
CA LEU A 26 7.65 -9.04 -1.39
C LEU A 26 8.42 -10.01 -2.27
N LEU A 27 8.30 -11.32 -2.02
CA LEU A 27 8.92 -12.35 -2.87
C LEU A 27 8.48 -12.19 -4.33
N ARG A 28 7.18 -12.05 -4.58
CA ARG A 28 6.66 -11.84 -5.94
C ARG A 28 7.26 -10.58 -6.59
N LYS A 29 7.31 -9.48 -5.85
CA LYS A 29 7.88 -8.21 -6.34
C LYS A 29 9.38 -8.33 -6.63
N ALA A 30 10.12 -9.03 -5.78
CA ALA A 30 11.53 -9.31 -5.96
C ALA A 30 11.80 -10.11 -7.24
N LEU A 31 10.89 -11.00 -7.61
CA LEU A 31 10.94 -11.77 -8.85
C LEU A 31 10.41 -11.01 -10.08
N GLY A 32 9.88 -9.79 -9.91
CA GLY A 32 9.28 -9.02 -11.01
C GLY A 32 7.99 -9.63 -11.58
N VAL A 33 7.34 -10.54 -10.87
CA VAL A 33 6.15 -11.27 -11.35
C VAL A 33 4.88 -10.49 -11.05
N THR A 34 3.91 -10.47 -11.97
CA THR A 34 2.60 -9.85 -11.72
C THR A 34 1.70 -10.77 -10.90
N GLN A 35 0.77 -10.20 -10.11
CA GLN A 35 -0.21 -11.02 -9.36
C GLN A 35 -1.05 -11.89 -10.28
N ALA A 36 -1.41 -11.40 -11.47
CA ALA A 36 -2.20 -12.16 -12.44
C ALA A 36 -1.44 -13.40 -12.92
N HIS A 37 -0.15 -13.25 -13.26
CA HIS A 37 0.67 -14.36 -13.73
C HIS A 37 0.95 -15.39 -12.63
N ALA A 38 1.24 -14.95 -11.40
CA ALA A 38 1.40 -15.84 -10.26
C ALA A 38 0.10 -16.60 -9.94
N ALA A 39 -1.05 -15.91 -10.01
CA ALA A 39 -2.37 -16.51 -9.78
C ALA A 39 -2.69 -17.61 -10.80
N GLU A 40 -2.50 -17.31 -12.08
CA GLU A 40 -2.71 -18.24 -13.19
C GLU A 40 -1.88 -19.51 -13.00
N ARG A 41 -0.57 -19.37 -12.78
CA ARG A 41 0.33 -20.51 -12.55
C ARG A 41 -0.01 -21.30 -11.29
N ALA A 42 -0.53 -20.64 -10.24
CA ALA A 42 -0.92 -21.29 -8.99
C ALA A 42 -2.32 -21.94 -9.03
N GLY A 43 -3.03 -21.81 -10.15
CA GLY A 43 -4.40 -22.31 -10.30
C GLY A 43 -5.39 -21.60 -9.37
N VAL A 44 -5.21 -20.30 -9.14
CA VAL A 44 -6.11 -19.47 -8.33
C VAL A 44 -6.56 -18.24 -9.10
N SER A 45 -7.68 -17.65 -8.71
CA SER A 45 -8.12 -16.39 -9.32
C SER A 45 -7.19 -15.23 -8.92
N ARG A 46 -7.14 -14.17 -9.75
CA ARG A 46 -6.40 -12.94 -9.41
C ARG A 46 -6.87 -12.34 -8.08
N SER A 47 -8.17 -12.35 -7.79
CA SER A 47 -8.70 -11.85 -6.52
C SER A 47 -8.25 -12.71 -5.34
N THR A 48 -8.13 -14.03 -5.52
CA THR A 48 -7.53 -14.91 -4.51
C THR A 48 -6.07 -14.57 -4.25
N ALA A 49 -5.26 -14.31 -5.29
CA ALA A 49 -3.87 -13.87 -5.12
C ALA A 49 -3.75 -12.54 -4.36
N VAL A 50 -4.64 -11.58 -4.64
CA VAL A 50 -4.73 -10.33 -3.87
C VAL A 50 -4.99 -10.61 -2.39
N LEU A 51 -5.93 -11.51 -2.08
CA LEU A 51 -6.29 -11.84 -0.71
C LEU A 51 -5.20 -12.66 0.01
N ILE A 52 -4.48 -13.52 -0.73
CA ILE A 52 -3.28 -14.20 -0.20
C ILE A 52 -2.22 -13.15 0.18
N GLU A 53 -1.92 -12.21 -0.72
CA GLU A 53 -0.92 -11.16 -0.47
C GLU A 53 -1.35 -10.14 0.59
N SER A 54 -2.64 -9.96 0.83
CA SER A 54 -3.13 -9.16 1.96
C SER A 54 -3.10 -9.89 3.30
N GLY A 55 -2.86 -11.21 3.30
CA GLY A 55 -2.90 -12.04 4.50
C GLY A 55 -4.31 -12.31 5.02
N ASP A 56 -5.28 -12.46 4.12
CA ASP A 56 -6.64 -12.89 4.47
C ASP A 56 -6.60 -14.27 5.16
N ALA A 57 -7.01 -14.31 6.43
CA ALA A 57 -7.01 -15.52 7.26
C ALA A 57 -7.95 -16.63 6.75
N SER A 58 -8.88 -16.30 5.85
CA SER A 58 -9.77 -17.27 5.20
C SER A 58 -9.11 -17.97 4.00
N ARG A 59 -7.81 -17.76 3.75
CA ARG A 59 -7.04 -18.51 2.75
C ARG A 59 -6.50 -19.80 3.34
N THR A 60 -6.60 -20.86 2.55
CA THR A 60 -6.13 -22.18 2.99
C THR A 60 -4.62 -22.27 2.92
N LEU A 61 -4.02 -23.08 3.80
CA LEU A 61 -2.59 -23.40 3.73
C LEU A 61 -2.21 -23.98 2.36
N ALA A 62 -3.06 -24.82 1.76
CA ALA A 62 -2.82 -25.36 0.43
C ALA A 62 -2.73 -24.29 -0.67
N GLN A 63 -3.59 -23.25 -0.63
CA GLN A 63 -3.51 -22.12 -1.57
C GLN A 63 -2.21 -21.34 -1.38
N ILE A 64 -1.80 -21.11 -0.13
CA ILE A 64 -0.55 -20.44 0.20
C ILE A 64 0.65 -21.23 -0.33
N LEU A 65 0.69 -22.54 -0.11
CA LEU A 65 1.77 -23.41 -0.56
C LEU A 65 1.84 -23.49 -2.10
N ARG A 66 0.70 -23.60 -2.80
CA ARG A 66 0.69 -23.54 -4.27
C ARG A 66 1.17 -22.20 -4.82
N TYR A 67 0.80 -21.10 -4.15
CA TYR A 67 1.26 -19.77 -4.54
C TYR A 67 2.77 -19.62 -4.33
N LEU A 68 3.30 -20.15 -3.21
CA LEU A 68 4.73 -20.19 -2.94
C LEU A 68 5.48 -21.05 -3.96
N GLU A 69 5.01 -22.27 -4.26
CA GLU A 69 5.66 -23.20 -5.20
C GLU A 69 5.87 -22.58 -6.59
N VAL A 70 4.92 -21.75 -7.03
CA VAL A 70 5.01 -21.06 -8.33
C VAL A 70 6.02 -19.92 -8.34
N LEU A 71 6.19 -19.24 -7.21
CA LEU A 71 7.10 -18.11 -7.06
C LEU A 71 8.54 -18.57 -6.77
N ALA A 72 8.70 -19.53 -5.86
CA ALA A 72 9.98 -20.05 -5.43
C ALA A 72 9.92 -21.59 -5.34
N PRO A 73 9.96 -22.29 -6.47
CA PRO A 73 9.93 -23.76 -6.50
C PRO A 73 11.04 -24.35 -5.62
N GLY A 74 10.71 -25.38 -4.85
CA GLY A 74 11.65 -26.08 -3.97
C GLY A 74 11.99 -25.35 -2.65
N TYR A 75 11.50 -24.12 -2.45
CA TYR A 75 11.63 -23.44 -1.15
C TYR A 75 10.47 -23.79 -0.21
N SER A 76 10.79 -24.01 1.06
CA SER A 76 9.79 -24.29 2.09
C SER A 76 9.09 -23.03 2.57
N LEU A 77 7.91 -23.19 3.17
CA LEU A 77 7.23 -22.10 3.89
C LEU A 77 8.11 -21.55 5.03
N LEU A 78 8.89 -22.41 5.69
CA LEU A 78 9.83 -21.98 6.72
C LEU A 78 10.88 -21.01 6.15
N ALA A 79 11.45 -21.32 4.98
CA ALA A 79 12.43 -20.45 4.32
C ALA A 79 11.84 -19.07 4.00
N LEU A 80 10.57 -18.99 3.59
CA LEU A 80 9.87 -17.72 3.42
C LEU A 80 9.73 -16.95 4.76
N LEU A 81 9.36 -17.66 5.83
CA LEU A 81 9.18 -17.05 7.15
C LEU A 81 10.48 -16.54 7.77
N THR A 82 11.60 -17.21 7.50
CA THR A 82 12.95 -16.79 7.94
C THR A 82 13.67 -15.86 6.96
N ASP A 83 13.01 -15.43 5.87
CA ASP A 83 13.60 -14.62 4.80
C ASP A 83 14.84 -15.26 4.15
N ASP A 84 14.92 -16.59 4.14
CA ASP A 84 16.03 -17.38 3.58
C ASP A 84 15.87 -17.68 2.08
N ILE A 85 15.29 -16.74 1.34
CA ILE A 85 15.15 -16.82 -0.12
C ILE A 85 16.04 -15.74 -0.75
N PRO A 86 17.01 -16.08 -1.61
CA PRO A 86 17.97 -15.13 -2.17
C PRO A 86 17.33 -13.93 -2.86
N ALA A 87 16.23 -14.16 -3.60
CA ALA A 87 15.49 -13.09 -4.26
C ALA A 87 15.03 -12.00 -3.27
N VAL A 88 14.56 -12.39 -2.08
CA VAL A 88 14.11 -11.46 -1.04
C VAL A 88 15.30 -10.74 -0.40
N LYS A 89 16.40 -11.46 -0.14
CA LYS A 89 17.64 -10.89 0.41
C LYS A 89 18.20 -9.79 -0.51
N ASN A 90 18.40 -10.12 -1.79
CA ASN A 90 18.92 -9.18 -2.79
C ASN A 90 17.99 -7.97 -2.99
N PHE A 91 16.67 -8.18 -2.96
CA PHE A 91 15.69 -7.11 -3.12
C PHE A 91 15.67 -6.14 -1.93
N ARG A 92 15.98 -6.60 -0.72
CA ARG A 92 16.09 -5.73 0.46
C ARG A 92 17.39 -4.94 0.47
N GLU A 93 18.48 -5.55 0.00
CA GLU A 93 19.79 -4.90 -0.12
C GLU A 93 19.82 -3.85 -1.23
N HIS A 94 19.06 -4.07 -2.29
CA HIS A 94 18.90 -3.12 -3.39
C HIS A 94 17.62 -2.30 -3.22
N VAL A 95 17.72 -1.13 -2.59
CA VAL A 95 16.70 -0.08 -2.74
C VAL A 95 16.56 0.22 -4.22
N ILE A 96 15.45 -0.20 -4.83
CA ILE A 96 15.16 0.03 -6.25
C ILE A 96 15.40 1.52 -6.53
N PRO A 97 16.35 1.91 -7.40
CA PRO A 97 16.49 3.31 -7.78
C PRO A 97 15.16 3.76 -8.38
N ALA A 98 14.62 4.87 -7.85
CA ALA A 98 13.36 5.44 -8.30
C ALA A 98 13.35 5.46 -9.83
N ARG A 99 12.29 4.91 -10.43
CA ARG A 99 12.15 4.80 -11.88
C ARG A 99 12.14 6.21 -12.45
N VAL A 100 13.29 6.71 -12.91
CA VAL A 100 13.38 7.97 -13.63
C VAL A 100 12.58 7.78 -14.91
N ARG A 101 11.38 8.40 -14.95
CA ARG A 101 10.68 8.56 -16.22
C ARG A 101 11.51 9.52 -17.03
N ASN A 102 12.28 9.01 -18.00
CA ASN A 102 12.84 9.85 -19.03
C ASN A 102 11.65 10.36 -19.86
N THR A 103 11.12 11.53 -19.50
CA THR A 103 10.23 12.28 -20.36
C THR A 103 11.14 12.83 -21.47
N GLY A 104 11.20 12.10 -22.58
CA GLY A 104 11.99 12.53 -23.74
C GLY A 104 11.55 13.91 -24.25
N PRO A 105 12.41 14.60 -25.01
CA PRO A 105 12.15 15.96 -25.45
C PRO A 105 11.00 16.00 -26.47
N THR A 106 10.01 16.83 -26.16
CA THR A 106 9.36 17.75 -27.10
C THR A 106 8.90 17.18 -28.45
N HIS A 107 7.67 16.67 -28.50
CA HIS A 107 6.78 17.05 -29.60
C HIS A 107 5.64 17.89 -29.02
N ILE A 108 5.82 19.21 -29.08
CA ILE A 108 4.71 20.15 -28.97
C ILE A 108 3.90 19.95 -30.24
N HIS A 109 2.88 19.11 -30.21
CA HIS A 109 1.77 19.28 -31.13
C HIS A 109 1.06 20.54 -30.67
N THR A 110 1.36 21.68 -31.28
CA THR A 110 0.48 22.85 -31.28
C THR A 110 -0.76 22.46 -32.06
N SER A 111 -1.65 21.69 -31.42
CA SER A 111 -3.04 21.68 -31.81
C SER A 111 -3.56 23.10 -31.54
N HIS A 112 -3.64 23.90 -32.60
CA HIS A 112 -4.48 25.08 -32.64
C HIS A 112 -5.92 24.64 -32.33
N VAL A 113 -6.25 24.59 -31.06
CA VAL A 113 -7.62 24.69 -30.61
C VAL A 113 -7.80 26.14 -30.22
N SER A 114 -8.35 26.92 -31.15
CA SER A 114 -8.92 28.22 -30.87
C SER A 114 -10.03 28.07 -29.83
N LEU A 115 -9.68 28.10 -28.55
CA LEU A 115 -10.64 28.35 -27.49
C LEU A 115 -10.76 29.86 -27.35
N LYS A 116 -11.93 30.37 -27.75
CA LYS A 116 -12.35 31.74 -27.52
C LYS A 116 -12.15 32.08 -26.04
N ARG A 117 -11.58 33.25 -25.76
CA ARG A 117 -11.57 33.89 -24.45
C ARG A 117 -13.01 33.94 -23.90
N GLY A 118 -13.25 33.23 -22.81
CA GLY A 118 -14.52 33.26 -22.08
C GLY A 118 -14.77 31.97 -21.30
N GLU A 119 -14.52 32.04 -19.98
CA GLU A 119 -15.17 31.26 -18.91
C GLU A 119 -15.06 29.72 -18.91
N VAL A 120 -14.26 29.18 -17.97
CA VAL A 120 -14.76 28.19 -16.99
C VAL A 120 -13.93 28.29 -15.70
N PRO A 121 -14.51 28.63 -14.54
CA PRO A 121 -13.78 28.60 -13.27
C PRO A 121 -13.92 27.23 -12.59
N GLY A 122 -12.83 26.80 -11.94
CA GLY A 122 -12.91 26.10 -10.65
C GLY A 122 -13.23 24.61 -10.63
N ARG A 123 -12.18 23.78 -10.57
CA ARG A 123 -12.27 22.49 -9.85
C ARG A 123 -10.96 22.08 -9.17
N PHE A 124 -9.82 22.52 -9.70
CA PHE A 124 -8.50 22.22 -9.13
C PHE A 124 -8.02 23.24 -8.08
N ASP A 125 -8.38 24.52 -8.20
CA ASP A 125 -7.97 25.54 -7.22
C ASP A 125 -8.68 25.39 -5.86
N ALA A 126 -9.89 24.83 -5.84
CA ALA A 126 -10.65 24.59 -4.62
C ALA A 126 -9.98 23.58 -3.68
N LEU A 127 -9.25 22.58 -4.19
CA LEU A 127 -8.58 21.56 -3.38
C LEU A 127 -7.35 22.09 -2.65
N LYS A 128 -6.57 22.99 -3.27
CA LYS A 128 -5.40 23.61 -2.64
C LYS A 128 -5.79 24.59 -1.53
N ASN A 129 -6.87 25.33 -1.73
CA ASN A 129 -7.36 26.27 -0.72
C ASN A 129 -7.94 25.53 0.49
N ARG A 130 -8.65 24.42 0.28
CA ARG A 130 -9.21 23.58 1.35
C ARG A 130 -8.14 23.05 2.30
N THR A 131 -7.01 22.58 1.77
CA THR A 131 -5.90 22.07 2.59
C THR A 131 -5.19 23.16 3.40
N ARG A 132 -5.21 24.42 2.93
CA ARG A 132 -4.63 25.56 3.66
C ARG A 132 -5.56 26.04 4.77
N GLU A 133 -6.85 26.16 4.48
CA GLU A 133 -7.87 26.55 5.46
C GLU A 133 -8.01 25.51 6.58
N GLU A 134 -7.94 24.21 6.25
CA GLU A 134 -7.95 23.12 7.24
C GLU A 134 -6.71 23.17 8.15
N ALA A 135 -5.53 23.44 7.61
CA ALA A 135 -4.29 23.56 8.38
C ALA A 135 -4.27 24.82 9.28
N GLU A 136 -4.83 25.94 8.83
CA GLU A 136 -4.97 27.15 9.66
C GLU A 136 -6.02 26.98 10.76
N ALA A 137 -7.13 26.30 10.48
CA ALA A 137 -8.15 25.99 11.49
C ALA A 137 -7.61 25.06 12.59
N GLU A 138 -6.78 24.08 12.24
CA GLU A 138 -6.14 23.19 13.20
C GLU A 138 -5.11 23.94 14.08
N ARG A 139 -4.31 24.83 13.49
CA ARG A 139 -3.39 25.72 14.23
C ARG A 139 -4.12 26.63 15.20
N LEU A 140 -5.25 27.21 14.79
CA LEU A 140 -6.05 28.07 15.67
C LEU A 140 -6.71 27.29 16.81
N ARG A 141 -7.13 26.03 16.57
CA ARG A 141 -7.63 25.14 17.64
C ARG A 141 -6.54 24.82 18.65
N LEU A 142 -5.33 24.47 18.18
CA LEU A 142 -4.20 24.17 19.04
C LEU A 142 -3.74 25.41 19.86
N ALA A 143 -3.76 26.59 19.24
CA ALA A 143 -3.45 27.84 19.93
C ALA A 143 -4.49 28.19 21.00
N LYS A 144 -5.77 27.91 20.75
CA LYS A 144 -6.85 28.10 21.75
C LYS A 144 -6.77 27.10 22.90
N THR A 145 -6.36 25.85 22.66
CA THR A 145 -6.14 24.87 23.74
C THR A 145 -4.95 25.25 24.60
N VAL A 146 -3.83 25.67 23.99
CA VAL A 146 -2.64 26.13 24.72
C VAL A 146 -2.94 27.41 25.53
N ALA A 147 -3.72 28.34 24.98
CA ALA A 147 -4.14 29.54 25.72
C ALA A 147 -5.11 29.23 26.88
N LYS A 148 -5.93 28.18 26.75
CA LYS A 148 -6.81 27.70 27.81
C LYS A 148 -6.03 27.02 28.94
N GLU A 149 -5.00 26.24 28.62
CA GLU A 149 -4.09 25.64 29.60
C GLU A 149 -3.24 26.69 30.32
N LYS A 150 -2.77 27.72 29.60
CA LYS A 150 -2.01 28.81 30.21
C LYS A 150 -2.86 29.68 31.15
N LYS A 151 -4.14 29.90 30.82
CA LYS A 151 -5.09 30.56 31.74
C LYS A 151 -5.47 29.72 32.96
N LEU A 152 -5.31 28.40 32.90
CA LEU A 152 -5.57 27.50 34.04
C LEU A 152 -4.38 27.45 35.00
N SER A 153 -3.15 27.66 34.50
CA SER A 153 -1.92 27.75 35.30
C SER A 153 -1.71 29.11 35.99
N ASP A 154 -2.49 30.14 35.64
CA ASP A 154 -2.47 31.46 36.31
C ASP A 154 -3.49 31.55 37.48
N TYR A 155 -4.19 30.44 37.78
CA TYR A 155 -5.20 30.35 38.86
C TYR A 155 -4.90 29.20 39.85
N ASP A 156 -3.62 28.85 40.03
CA ASP A 156 -3.21 28.04 41.17
C ASP A 156 -2.74 28.96 42.31
N PHE A 157 -3.50 28.95 43.40
CA PHE A 157 -3.15 29.45 44.72
C PHE A 157 -2.23 28.46 45.44
#